data_AF-A0A0R3SFZ1-F1
#
_entry.id   AF-A0A0R3SFZ1-F1
#
_cell.length_a   1.000
_cell.length_b   1.000
_cell.length_c   1.000
_cell.angle_alpha   90.00
_cell.angle_beta   90.00
_cell.angle_gamma   90.00
#
_symmetry.space_group_name_H-M   'P 1'
#
loop_
_entity.id
_entity.type
_entity.pdbx_description
1 polymer ?
#
loop_
_entity_poly.entity_id
_entity_poly.type
_entity_poly.pdbx_seq_one_letter_code
_entity_poly.pdbx_strand_id
1 'polypeptide(L)'
;MKQVSSSVLQLLASFCNRVLTECGKNDDFAPSASILNVAFKIFQQNVDSSGKVVLIYLYEGLKNQGLWQSTRFWNAAIFIALQEERYSRQVIPKYNIFYISAQETQENVDAEAEFQDNIAYNQLRFHDHLKNL
;
A
#
# COMPACT_ATOMS: atom_id res chain seq x y z
N MET A 1 4.71 -3.96 -14.99
CA MET A 1 6.12 -3.55 -14.73
C MET A 1 6.54 -2.55 -15.81
N LYS A 2 7.47 -1.64 -15.53
CA LYS A 2 7.85 -0.53 -16.42
C LYS A 2 9.37 -0.42 -16.53
N GLN A 3 9.87 -0.50 -17.76
CA GLN A 3 11.27 -0.22 -18.08
C GLN A 3 11.50 1.29 -18.23
N VAL A 4 12.63 1.77 -17.70
CA VAL A 4 13.09 3.16 -17.81
C VAL A 4 14.57 3.24 -18.20
N SER A 5 15.02 4.41 -18.66
CA SER A 5 16.43 4.66 -18.93
C SER A 5 17.24 4.77 -17.63
N SER A 6 18.57 4.60 -17.73
CA SER A 6 19.45 4.66 -16.56
C SER A 6 19.41 6.00 -15.83
N SER A 7 19.42 7.11 -16.57
CA SER A 7 19.34 8.44 -16.00
C SER A 7 18.03 8.64 -15.22
N VAL A 8 16.91 8.17 -15.76
CA VAL A 8 15.61 8.25 -15.08
C VAL A 8 15.60 7.39 -13.82
N LEU A 9 16.16 6.17 -13.87
CA LEU A 9 16.22 5.30 -12.70
C LEU A 9 17.06 5.93 -11.57
N GLN A 10 18.21 6.52 -11.88
CA GLN A 10 19.08 7.19 -10.90
C GLN A 10 18.44 8.45 -10.31
N LEU A 11 17.74 9.23 -11.14
CA LEU A 11 16.97 10.40 -10.67
C LEU A 11 15.84 9.98 -9.73
N LEU A 12 15.08 8.95 -10.10
CA LEU A 12 14.02 8.39 -9.26
C LEU A 12 14.58 7.86 -7.94
N ALA A 13 15.69 7.11 -7.97
CA ALA A 13 16.34 6.62 -6.76
C ALA A 13 16.77 7.79 -5.86
N SER A 14 17.40 8.81 -6.42
CA SER A 14 17.84 10.00 -5.67
C SER A 14 16.68 10.77 -5.04
N PHE A 15 15.57 10.91 -5.76
CA PHE A 15 14.36 11.55 -5.27
C PHE A 15 13.71 10.72 -4.15
N CYS A 16 13.45 9.44 -4.41
CA CYS A 16 12.84 8.54 -3.44
C CYS A 16 13.67 8.40 -2.17
N ASN A 17 15.01 8.37 -2.26
CA ASN A 17 15.88 8.36 -1.09
C ASN A 17 15.66 9.58 -0.17
N ARG A 18 15.51 10.79 -0.73
CA ARG A 18 15.21 12.00 0.07
C ARG A 18 13.82 11.92 0.71
N VAL A 19 12.82 11.48 -0.05
CA VAL A 19 11.46 11.31 0.47
C VAL A 19 11.45 10.29 1.61
N LEU A 20 12.05 9.12 1.42
CA LEU A 20 12.13 8.07 2.45
C LEU A 20 12.88 8.54 3.70
N THR A 21 13.93 9.36 3.53
CA THR A 21 14.64 9.96 4.67
C THR A 21 13.72 10.87 5.47
N GLU A 22 12.92 11.70 4.81
CA GLU A 22 12.00 12.61 5.48
C GLU A 22 10.81 11.88 6.11
N CYS A 23 10.26 10.87 5.42
CA CYS A 23 9.25 9.98 5.96
C CYS A 23 9.73 9.27 7.23
N GLY A 24 10.99 8.86 7.27
CA GLY A 24 11.57 8.20 8.44
C GLY A 24 11.76 9.12 9.65
N LYS A 25 11.90 10.43 9.45
CA LYS A 25 11.97 11.40 10.57
C LYS A 25 10.60 11.71 11.17
N ASN A 26 9.57 11.72 10.32
CA ASN A 26 8.21 12.10 10.70
C ASN A 26 7.28 10.90 10.95
N ASP A 27 7.79 9.67 10.87
CA ASP A 27 7.01 8.43 10.94
C ASP A 27 5.88 8.36 9.87
N ASP A 28 6.07 8.99 8.72
CA ASP A 28 5.11 9.00 7.61
C ASP A 28 5.23 7.72 6.77
N PHE A 29 4.55 6.65 7.21
CA PHE A 29 4.70 5.33 6.58
C PHE A 29 3.90 5.15 5.28
N ALA A 30 2.81 5.91 5.07
CA ALA A 30 1.97 5.82 3.87
C ALA A 30 2.74 6.10 2.56
N PRO A 31 3.40 7.25 2.36
CA PRO A 31 4.17 7.51 1.15
C PRO A 31 5.35 6.53 0.98
N SER A 32 5.98 6.11 2.07
CA SER A 32 7.04 5.10 2.04
C SER A 32 6.54 3.75 1.52
N ALA A 33 5.36 3.30 1.96
CA ALA A 33 4.73 2.07 1.48
C ALA A 33 4.35 2.17 -0.01
N SER A 34 3.83 3.32 -0.46
CA SER A 34 3.57 3.56 -1.88
C SER A 34 4.84 3.50 -2.72
N ILE A 35 5.95 4.08 -2.24
CA ILE A 35 7.26 4.02 -2.93
C ILE A 35 7.74 2.57 -3.01
N LEU A 36 7.64 1.80 -1.94
CA LEU A 36 8.02 0.38 -1.92
C LEU A 36 7.26 -0.42 -2.98
N ASN A 37 5.95 -0.22 -3.10
CA ASN A 37 5.12 -0.87 -4.11
C ASN A 37 5.54 -0.53 -5.55
N VAL A 38 6.01 0.70 -5.79
CA VAL A 38 6.51 1.15 -7.09
C VAL A 38 7.93 0.66 -7.35
N ALA A 39 8.75 0.54 -6.31
CA ALA A 39 10.17 0.18 -6.40
C ALA A 39 10.42 -1.20 -7.04
N PHE A 40 9.49 -2.14 -6.86
CA PHE A 40 9.52 -3.46 -7.51
C PHE A 40 8.94 -3.48 -8.93
N LYS A 41 8.27 -2.40 -9.35
CA LYS A 41 7.61 -2.32 -10.67
C LYS A 41 8.44 -1.58 -11.71
N ILE A 42 9.35 -0.70 -11.28
CA ILE A 42 10.23 0.09 -12.15
C ILE A 42 11.62 -0.55 -12.22
N PHE A 43 12.13 -0.72 -13.43
CA PHE A 43 13.45 -1.32 -13.65
C PHE A 43 14.17 -0.74 -14.87
N GLN A 44 15.48 -0.93 -14.91
CA GLN A 44 16.31 -0.78 -16.10
C GLN A 44 16.80 -2.17 -16.53
N GLN A 45 16.85 -2.40 -17.84
CA GLN A 45 17.48 -3.57 -18.42
C GLN A 45 18.91 -3.22 -18.84
N ASN A 46 19.87 -4.05 -18.45
CA ASN A 46 21.26 -4.00 -18.90
C ASN A 46 21.69 -5.36 -19.45
N VAL A 47 22.78 -5.36 -20.21
CA VAL A 47 23.45 -6.58 -20.69
C VAL A 47 24.79 -6.64 -19.97
N ASP A 48 25.02 -7.73 -19.22
CA ASP A 48 26.29 -7.98 -18.55
C ASP A 48 27.39 -8.36 -19.56
N SER A 49 28.64 -8.28 -19.12
CA SER A 49 29.85 -8.79 -19.79
C SER A 49 29.71 -10.20 -20.37
N SER A 50 28.89 -11.05 -19.77
CA SER A 50 28.56 -12.41 -20.23
C SER A 50 27.51 -12.48 -21.35
N GLY A 51 26.98 -11.34 -21.81
CA GLY A 51 25.85 -11.27 -22.75
C GLY A 51 24.48 -11.55 -22.11
N LYS A 52 24.43 -11.79 -20.79
CA LYS A 52 23.19 -12.06 -20.06
C LYS A 52 22.43 -10.77 -19.78
N VAL A 53 21.13 -10.80 -20.02
CA VAL A 53 20.21 -9.72 -19.63
C VAL A 53 20.04 -9.68 -18.11
N VAL A 54 20.28 -8.52 -17.51
CA VAL A 54 20.11 -8.25 -16.08
C VAL A 54 19.12 -7.11 -15.88
N LEU A 55 18.19 -7.29 -14.94
CA LEU A 55 17.24 -6.26 -14.53
C LEU A 55 17.71 -5.60 -13.24
N ILE A 56 17.83 -4.27 -13.27
CA ILE A 56 18.15 -3.47 -12.09
C ILE A 56 16.87 -2.73 -11.70
N TYR A 57 16.28 -3.12 -10.58
CA TYR A 57 15.05 -2.50 -10.07
C TYR A 57 15.36 -1.21 -9.30
N LEU A 58 14.39 -0.30 -9.25
CA LEU A 58 14.48 0.89 -8.41
C LEU A 58 14.74 0.52 -6.94
N TYR A 59 14.17 -0.61 -6.49
CA TYR A 59 14.42 -1.19 -5.17
C TYR A 59 15.91 -1.32 -4.82
N GLU A 60 16.78 -1.69 -5.76
CA GLU A 60 18.22 -1.86 -5.48
C GLU A 60 18.89 -0.58 -4.97
N GLY A 61 18.43 0.58 -5.44
CA GLY A 61 18.92 1.89 -4.99
C GLY A 61 18.30 2.40 -3.69
N LEU A 62 17.31 1.68 -3.14
CA LEU A 62 16.51 2.10 -1.98
C LEU A 62 16.56 1.09 -0.81
N LYS A 63 16.93 -0.17 -1.05
CA LYS A 63 16.88 -1.27 -0.05
C LYS A 63 17.62 -0.99 1.26
N ASN A 64 18.64 -0.14 1.23
CA ASN A 64 19.46 0.19 2.40
C ASN A 64 18.87 1.34 3.25
N GLN A 65 17.68 1.84 2.92
CA GLN A 65 17.01 2.86 3.72
C GLN A 65 16.64 2.32 5.09
N GLY A 66 17.07 2.99 6.16
CA GLY A 66 16.83 2.58 7.55
C GLY A 66 15.34 2.44 7.88
N LEU A 67 14.49 3.26 7.26
CA LEU A 67 13.04 3.17 7.37
C LEU A 67 12.51 1.78 6.97
N TRP A 68 13.00 1.21 5.88
CA TRP A 68 12.57 -0.11 5.39
C TRP A 68 13.19 -1.29 6.16
N GLN A 69 14.19 -1.03 7.00
CA GLN A 69 14.73 -2.03 7.92
C GLN A 69 13.98 -2.04 9.26
N SER A 70 13.11 -1.07 9.51
CA SER A 70 12.37 -0.92 10.76
C SER A 70 11.14 -1.82 10.82
N THR A 71 10.98 -2.58 11.91
CA THR A 71 9.75 -3.35 12.19
C THR A 71 8.51 -2.46 12.27
N ARG A 72 8.66 -1.21 12.76
CA ARG A 72 7.55 -0.25 12.84
C ARG A 72 6.96 0.05 11.47
N PHE A 73 7.84 0.27 10.48
CA PHE A 73 7.42 0.49 9.11
C PHE A 73 6.66 -0.72 8.56
N TRP A 74 7.20 -1.94 8.73
CA TRP A 74 6.55 -3.14 8.21
C TRP A 74 5.19 -3.42 8.85
N ASN A 75 5.06 -3.22 10.15
CA ASN A 75 3.76 -3.31 10.83
C ASN A 75 2.77 -2.32 10.21
N ALA A 76 3.17 -1.05 10.05
CA ALA A 76 2.32 -0.03 9.44
C ALA A 76 1.98 -0.34 7.98
N ALA A 77 2.96 -0.77 7.17
CA ALA A 77 2.78 -1.08 5.76
C ALA A 77 1.78 -2.23 5.55
N ILE A 78 1.81 -3.26 6.40
CA ILE A 78 0.82 -4.35 6.39
C ILE A 78 -0.57 -3.81 6.69
N PHE A 79 -0.72 -2.96 7.72
CA PHE A 79 -2.02 -2.38 8.05
C PHE A 79 -2.56 -1.48 6.94
N ILE A 80 -1.69 -0.67 6.30
CA ILE A 80 -2.04 0.15 5.15
C ILE A 80 -2.53 -0.75 4.00
N ALA A 81 -1.81 -1.81 3.67
CA ALA A 81 -2.20 -2.74 2.60
C ALA A 81 -3.55 -3.43 2.89
N LEU A 82 -3.77 -3.87 4.14
CA LEU A 82 -5.05 -4.45 4.55
C LEU A 82 -6.21 -3.44 4.46
N GLN A 83 -5.94 -2.17 4.79
CA GLN A 83 -6.94 -1.11 4.68
C GLN A 83 -7.27 -0.81 3.21
N GLU A 84 -6.27 -0.74 2.33
CA GLU A 84 -6.46 -0.57 0.88
C GLU A 84 -7.26 -1.73 0.28
N GLU A 85 -7.01 -2.97 0.71
CA GLU A 85 -7.78 -4.14 0.28
C GLU A 85 -9.24 -4.05 0.73
N ARG A 86 -9.49 -3.70 2.00
CA ARG A 86 -10.85 -3.50 2.53
C ARG A 86 -11.60 -2.43 1.75
N TYR A 87 -10.95 -1.30 1.48
CA TYR A 87 -11.54 -0.23 0.69
C TYR A 87 -11.87 -0.70 -0.73
N SER A 88 -10.97 -1.46 -1.36
CA SER A 88 -11.16 -2.01 -2.70
C SER A 88 -12.33 -3.02 -2.77
N ARG A 89 -12.55 -3.81 -1.71
CA ARG A 89 -13.67 -4.75 -1.59
C ARG A 89 -15.00 -4.07 -1.24
N GLN A 90 -14.95 -2.91 -0.58
CA GLN A 90 -16.12 -2.11 -0.22
C GLN A 90 -16.65 -1.24 -1.37
N VAL A 91 -15.99 -1.21 -2.53
CA VAL A 91 -16.53 -0.54 -3.72
C VAL A 91 -17.71 -1.36 -4.25
N ILE A 92 -18.88 -1.15 -3.65
CA ILE A 92 -20.17 -1.29 -4.33
C ILE A 92 -20.01 -0.54 -5.66
N PRO A 93 -20.29 -1.16 -6.83
CA PRO A 93 -20.03 -0.51 -8.11
C PRO A 93 -20.64 0.89 -8.11
N LYS A 94 -19.89 1.93 -8.48
CA LYS A 94 -20.43 3.30 -8.56
C LYS A 94 -21.62 3.41 -9.52
N TYR A 95 -21.72 2.49 -10.47
CA TYR A 95 -22.92 2.30 -11.30
C TYR A 95 -24.13 1.93 -10.45
N ASN A 96 -23.95 1.09 -9.43
CA ASN A 96 -24.99 0.72 -8.49
C ASN A 96 -25.35 1.87 -7.54
N ILE A 97 -24.44 2.78 -7.16
CA ILE A 97 -24.81 3.90 -6.26
C ILE A 97 -25.83 4.84 -6.93
N PHE A 98 -25.74 5.07 -8.24
CA PHE A 98 -26.73 5.90 -8.95
C PHE A 98 -28.10 5.18 -9.10
N TYR A 99 -28.11 3.84 -9.18
CA TYR A 99 -29.35 3.05 -9.17
C TYR A 99 -29.91 2.82 -7.76
N ILE A 100 -29.06 2.70 -6.74
CA ILE A 100 -29.41 2.53 -5.31
C ILE A 100 -29.99 3.83 -4.74
N SER A 101 -29.48 5.00 -5.13
CA SER A 101 -30.08 6.28 -4.74
C SER A 101 -31.49 6.51 -5.31
N ALA A 102 -31.89 5.70 -6.31
CA ALA A 102 -33.23 5.75 -6.90
C ALA A 102 -34.17 4.64 -6.40
N GLN A 103 -33.65 3.65 -5.65
CA GLN A 103 -34.44 2.59 -5.01
C GLN A 103 -33.87 2.28 -3.63
N GLU A 104 -34.32 3.04 -2.62
CA GLU A 104 -34.21 2.66 -1.21
C GLU A 104 -35.12 1.44 -0.96
N THR A 105 -34.59 0.25 -1.19
CA THR A 105 -35.21 -1.01 -0.73
C THR A 105 -34.64 -1.40 0.63
N GLN A 106 -35.51 -1.96 1.49
CA GLN A 106 -35.22 -2.40 2.86
C GLN A 106 -33.95 -3.28 2.97
N GLU A 107 -33.62 -4.05 1.93
CA GLU A 107 -32.40 -4.88 1.85
C GLU A 107 -31.10 -4.07 1.94
N ASN A 108 -31.06 -2.83 1.46
CA ASN A 108 -29.87 -1.98 1.55
C ASN A 108 -29.67 -1.42 2.97
N VAL A 109 -30.77 -1.19 3.71
CA VAL A 109 -30.73 -0.75 5.10
C VAL A 109 -30.25 -1.90 5.99
N ASP A 110 -30.71 -3.11 5.70
CA ASP A 110 -30.31 -4.32 6.43
C ASP A 110 -28.85 -4.69 6.15
N ALA A 111 -28.38 -4.53 4.90
CA ALA A 111 -26.97 -4.75 4.54
C ALA A 111 -26.02 -3.71 5.16
N GLU A 112 -26.42 -2.43 5.24
CA GLU A 112 -25.65 -1.40 5.94
C GLU A 112 -25.66 -1.64 7.45
N ALA A 113 -26.80 -2.06 8.03
CA ALA A 113 -26.89 -2.43 9.43
C ALA A 113 -25.97 -3.61 9.77
N GLU A 114 -25.98 -4.66 8.96
CA GLU A 114 -25.10 -5.84 9.12
C GLU A 114 -23.63 -5.48 8.91
N PHE A 115 -23.33 -4.53 8.04
CA PHE A 115 -21.97 -4.01 7.85
C PHE A 115 -21.47 -3.19 9.05
N GLN A 116 -22.31 -2.30 9.59
CA GLN A 116 -22.00 -1.55 10.81
C GLN A 116 -21.84 -2.48 12.02
N ASP A 117 -22.67 -3.52 12.12
CA ASP A 117 -22.54 -4.54 13.15
C ASP A 117 -21.21 -5.29 13.00
N ASN A 118 -20.85 -5.71 11.79
CA ASN A 118 -19.57 -6.38 11.53
C ASN A 118 -18.36 -5.48 11.86
N ILE A 119 -18.44 -4.16 11.65
CA ILE A 119 -17.41 -3.22 12.10
C ILE A 119 -17.35 -3.18 13.63
N ALA A 120 -18.49 -3.05 14.30
CA ALA A 120 -18.58 -2.99 15.76
C ALA A 120 -18.06 -4.29 16.41
N TYR A 121 -18.43 -5.46 15.88
CA TYR A 121 -17.95 -6.76 16.34
C TYR A 121 -16.43 -6.89 16.22
N ASN A 122 -15.87 -6.45 15.11
CA ASN A 122 -14.42 -6.47 14.94
C ASN A 122 -13.73 -5.56 15.96
N GLN A 123 -14.24 -4.35 16.21
CA GLN A 123 -13.69 -3.43 17.22
C GLN A 123 -13.81 -3.95 18.65
N LEU A 124 -14.95 -4.55 19.02
CA LEU A 124 -15.16 -5.17 20.32
C LEU A 124 -14.22 -6.36 20.54
N ARG A 125 -14.05 -7.21 19.53
CA ARG A 125 -13.12 -8.35 19.58
C ARG A 125 -11.67 -7.91 19.79
N PHE A 126 -11.23 -6.82 19.16
CA PHE A 126 -9.91 -6.25 19.42
C PHE A 126 -9.78 -5.73 20.86
N HIS A 127 -10.81 -5.08 21.37
CA HIS A 127 -10.83 -4.54 22.74
C HIS A 127 -10.88 -5.64 23.81
N ASP A 128 -11.63 -6.71 23.59
CA ASP A 128 -11.72 -7.85 24.52
C ASP A 128 -10.44 -8.71 24.51
N HIS A 129 -9.71 -8.75 23.39
CA HIS A 129 -8.41 -9.39 23.34
C HIS A 129 -7.34 -8.61 24.12
N LEU A 130 -7.46 -7.29 24.20
CA LEU A 130 -6.56 -6.42 24.98
C LEU A 130 -6.88 -6.41 26.49
N LYS A 131 -8.10 -6.77 26.89
CA LYS A 131 -8.50 -6.88 28.31
C LYS A 131 -8.11 -8.19 28.99
N ASN A 132 -7.71 -9.19 28.20
CA ASN A 132 -7.30 -10.52 28.69
C ASN A 132 -5.77 -10.73 28.65
N LEU A 133 -5.01 -9.62 28.57
CA LEU A 133 -3.56 -9.52 28.79
C LEU A 133 -3.32 -8.67 30.04
#